data_AF-X0U991-F1
#
_entry.id   AF-X0U991-F1
#
_cell.length_a   1.000
_cell.length_b   1.000
_cell.length_c   1.000
_cell.angle_alpha   90.00
_cell.angle_beta   90.00
_cell.angle_gamma   90.00
#
_symmetry.space_group_name_H-M   'P 1'
#
loop_
_entity.id
_entity.type
_entity.pdbx_description
1 polymer ?
#
loop_
_entity_poly.entity_id
_entity_poly.type
_entity_poly.pdbx_seq_one_letter_code
_entity_poly.pdbx_strand_id
1 'polypeptide(L)'
;MTWIETDSLSFKSRHDDADVACAHRVLDSLEDARLRLEERFDEVPGDVTIIIHDNPAWLSAAHPLLPAVRWAAAPAARRYLAGWPMAGEIHMLNDSWMERRSAGEDSLRALRGTAERMYCQIVLAANNPELPPMWTPKRFLTYLRWAWMIEGAAQYFTGQTSLFRAAVITRLREGDRPQFPPSRRDAVILGGTVFDLLDNHAGPQACRMLVSRLHRSGPEGNLELAFEARMKVIERAWR
;
A
#
# COMPACT_ATOMS: atom_id res chain seq x y z
N MET A 1 -8.48 -24.23 -16.25
CA MET A 1 -8.69 -23.68 -14.90
C MET A 1 -9.99 -22.91 -14.98
N THR A 2 -10.97 -23.26 -14.15
CA THR A 2 -12.30 -22.62 -14.16
C THR A 2 -12.30 -21.59 -13.06
N TRP A 3 -12.39 -20.31 -13.42
CA TRP A 3 -12.48 -19.22 -12.44
C TRP A 3 -13.85 -19.27 -11.76
N ILE A 4 -13.85 -19.24 -10.43
CA ILE A 4 -15.04 -19.07 -9.59
C ILE A 4 -15.15 -17.59 -9.23
N GLU A 5 -16.39 -17.12 -9.18
CA GLU A 5 -16.74 -15.79 -8.72
C GLU A 5 -17.44 -15.87 -7.37
N THR A 6 -16.97 -15.07 -6.41
CA THR A 6 -17.57 -14.90 -5.09
C THR A 6 -17.84 -13.41 -4.88
N ASP A 7 -19.05 -13.04 -4.48
CA ASP A 7 -19.45 -11.64 -4.30
C ASP A 7 -19.58 -11.28 -2.82
N SER A 8 -19.34 -10.01 -2.51
CA SER A 8 -19.81 -9.32 -1.29
C SER A 8 -20.71 -8.15 -1.68
N LEU A 9 -21.02 -7.25 -0.74
CA LEU A 9 -21.87 -6.09 -1.03
C LEU A 9 -21.21 -5.12 -2.01
N SER A 10 -19.91 -4.89 -1.84
CA SER A 10 -19.15 -3.83 -2.50
C SER A 10 -17.98 -4.36 -3.33
N PHE A 11 -17.70 -5.66 -3.25
CA PHE A 11 -16.55 -6.28 -3.89
C PHE A 11 -16.93 -7.59 -4.56
N LYS A 12 -16.09 -8.00 -5.51
CA LYS A 12 -16.15 -9.33 -6.13
C LYS A 12 -14.79 -9.97 -6.06
N SER A 13 -14.71 -11.28 -6.03
CA SER A 13 -13.46 -12.02 -6.16
C SER A 13 -13.54 -13.01 -7.31
N ARG A 14 -12.46 -13.09 -8.09
CA ARG A 14 -12.21 -14.13 -9.08
C ARG A 14 -11.05 -14.97 -8.57
N HIS A 15 -11.24 -16.27 -8.44
CA HIS A 15 -10.23 -17.19 -7.88
C HIS A 15 -10.41 -18.64 -8.38
N ASP A 16 -9.49 -19.53 -8.02
CA ASP A 16 -9.63 -20.99 -8.20
C ASP A 16 -10.51 -21.59 -7.08
N ASP A 17 -11.06 -22.79 -7.29
CA ASP A 17 -11.86 -23.53 -6.30
C ASP A 17 -11.11 -23.76 -4.99
N ALA A 18 -9.80 -24.02 -5.07
CA ALA A 18 -8.96 -24.18 -3.89
C ALA A 18 -8.89 -22.92 -3.00
N ASP A 19 -9.23 -21.75 -3.54
CA ASP A 19 -9.06 -20.45 -2.90
C ASP A 19 -10.38 -19.82 -2.39
N VAL A 20 -11.51 -20.55 -2.38
CA VAL A 20 -12.82 -20.07 -1.89
C VAL A 20 -12.72 -19.48 -0.47
N ALA A 21 -12.02 -20.15 0.44
CA ALA A 21 -11.87 -19.67 1.81
C ALA A 21 -10.99 -18.40 1.90
N CYS A 22 -10.00 -18.26 1.00
CA CYS A 22 -9.19 -17.05 0.88
C CYS A 22 -10.06 -15.89 0.38
N ALA A 23 -10.88 -16.13 -0.65
CA ALA A 23 -11.80 -15.14 -1.22
C ALA A 23 -12.76 -14.58 -0.17
N HIS A 24 -13.47 -15.43 0.59
CA HIS A 24 -14.37 -14.96 1.64
C HIS A 24 -13.66 -14.09 2.68
N ARG A 25 -12.50 -14.52 3.20
CA ARG A 25 -11.74 -13.73 4.17
C ARG A 25 -11.33 -12.37 3.63
N VAL A 26 -10.86 -12.32 2.39
CA VAL A 26 -10.43 -11.07 1.76
C VAL A 26 -11.62 -10.13 1.56
N LEU A 27 -12.74 -10.64 1.08
CA LEU A 27 -13.95 -9.85 0.88
C LEU A 27 -14.49 -9.29 2.21
N ASP A 28 -14.56 -10.11 3.26
CA ASP A 28 -14.98 -9.66 4.59
C ASP A 28 -14.06 -8.55 5.14
N SER A 29 -12.74 -8.74 5.07
CA SER A 29 -11.76 -7.72 5.49
C SER A 29 -11.85 -6.42 4.67
N LEU A 30 -12.22 -6.52 3.40
CA LEU A 30 -12.39 -5.36 2.52
C LEU A 30 -13.64 -4.57 2.85
N GLU A 31 -14.75 -5.21 3.20
CA GLU A 31 -15.94 -4.50 3.69
C GLU A 31 -15.64 -3.73 4.97
N ASP A 32 -14.93 -4.35 5.93
CA ASP A 32 -14.48 -3.67 7.15
C ASP A 32 -13.51 -2.52 6.86
N ALA A 33 -12.60 -2.69 5.89
CA ALA A 33 -11.69 -1.63 5.46
C ALA A 33 -12.47 -0.48 4.78
N ARG A 34 -13.48 -0.79 3.98
CA ARG A 34 -14.33 0.18 3.30
C ARG A 34 -15.05 1.09 4.29
N LEU A 35 -15.74 0.51 5.28
CA LEU A 35 -16.44 1.27 6.31
C LEU A 35 -15.49 2.21 7.07
N ARG A 36 -14.29 1.73 7.44
CA ARG A 36 -13.28 2.58 8.10
C ARG A 36 -12.77 3.71 7.22
N LEU A 37 -12.66 3.49 5.91
CA LEU A 37 -12.20 4.50 4.96
C LEU A 37 -13.30 5.53 4.65
N GLU A 38 -14.58 5.15 4.68
CA GLU A 38 -15.72 6.08 4.53
C GLU A 38 -15.76 7.14 5.62
N GLU A 39 -15.30 6.82 6.83
CA GLU A 39 -15.18 7.81 7.91
C GLU A 39 -14.09 8.86 7.64
N ARG A 40 -13.19 8.60 6.69
CA ARG A 40 -11.97 9.40 6.48
C ARG A 40 -11.91 10.08 5.11
N PHE A 41 -12.56 9.53 4.10
CA PHE A 41 -12.47 10.00 2.72
C PHE A 41 -13.85 10.26 2.13
N ASP A 42 -13.94 11.24 1.23
CA ASP A 42 -15.21 11.67 0.65
C ASP A 42 -15.70 10.66 -0.42
N GLU A 43 -14.77 10.08 -1.17
CA GLU A 43 -15.05 9.07 -2.19
C GLU A 43 -14.43 7.71 -1.81
N VAL A 44 -15.25 6.68 -1.69
CA VAL A 44 -14.81 5.31 -1.37
C VAL A 44 -15.40 4.35 -2.41
N PRO A 45 -14.64 3.98 -3.47
CA PRO A 45 -15.17 3.22 -4.58
C PRO A 45 -15.66 1.82 -4.20
N GLY A 46 -16.86 1.47 -4.65
CA GLY A 46 -17.37 0.09 -4.68
C GLY A 46 -17.04 -0.61 -5.99
N ASP A 47 -17.62 -1.80 -6.19
CA ASP A 47 -17.49 -2.64 -7.39
C ASP A 47 -16.04 -2.99 -7.77
N VAL A 48 -15.15 -3.09 -6.79
CA VAL A 48 -13.75 -3.48 -7.02
C VAL A 48 -13.65 -5.00 -7.08
N THR A 49 -12.97 -5.51 -8.12
CA THR A 49 -12.78 -6.96 -8.34
C THR A 49 -11.41 -7.42 -7.86
N ILE A 50 -11.37 -8.46 -7.05
CA ILE A 50 -10.17 -9.02 -6.43
C ILE A 50 -9.81 -10.29 -7.20
N ILE A 51 -8.68 -10.27 -7.91
CA ILE A 51 -8.19 -11.40 -8.69
C ILE A 51 -7.10 -12.10 -7.89
N ILE A 52 -7.40 -13.30 -7.40
CA ILE A 52 -6.51 -14.10 -6.58
C ILE A 52 -5.71 -15.05 -7.48
N HIS A 53 -4.39 -14.95 -7.41
CA HIS A 53 -3.46 -15.76 -8.18
C HIS A 53 -2.86 -16.86 -7.32
N ASP A 54 -2.94 -18.09 -7.81
CA ASP A 54 -2.39 -19.28 -7.17
C ASP A 54 -0.87 -19.40 -7.31
N ASN A 55 -0.20 -18.49 -8.05
CA ASN A 55 1.24 -18.42 -8.14
C ASN A 55 1.79 -17.05 -8.57
N PRO A 56 3.08 -16.74 -8.24
CA PRO A 56 3.72 -15.48 -8.59
C PRO A 56 3.92 -15.19 -10.08
N ALA A 57 4.03 -16.22 -10.91
CA ALA A 57 4.19 -16.06 -12.36
C ALA A 57 2.90 -15.53 -13.00
N TRP A 58 1.72 -16.02 -12.61
CA TRP A 58 0.45 -15.47 -13.09
C TRP A 58 0.23 -14.02 -12.68
N LEU A 59 0.54 -13.68 -11.42
CA LEU A 59 0.50 -12.30 -10.97
C LEU A 59 1.46 -11.40 -11.78
N SER A 60 2.64 -11.91 -12.11
CA SER A 60 3.63 -11.16 -12.91
C SER A 60 3.22 -11.05 -14.39
N ALA A 61 2.53 -12.05 -14.93
CA ALA A 61 1.98 -12.02 -16.28
C ALA A 61 0.83 -11.00 -16.39
N ALA A 62 -0.01 -10.90 -15.36
CA ALA A 62 -1.07 -9.89 -15.29
C ALA A 62 -0.51 -8.47 -15.14
N HIS A 63 0.61 -8.31 -14.41
CA HIS A 63 1.24 -7.00 -14.14
C HIS A 63 2.73 -7.00 -14.48
N PRO A 64 3.11 -6.81 -15.76
CA PRO A 64 4.50 -6.93 -16.22
C PRO A 64 5.49 -5.93 -15.61
N LEU A 65 5.01 -4.82 -15.02
CA LEU A 65 5.86 -3.87 -14.30
C LEU A 65 6.22 -4.32 -12.87
N LEU A 66 5.42 -5.20 -12.26
CA LEU A 66 5.60 -5.64 -10.88
C LEU A 66 6.96 -6.31 -10.63
N PRO A 67 7.50 -7.18 -11.52
CA PRO A 67 8.86 -7.72 -11.35
C PRO A 67 9.93 -6.63 -11.29
N ALA A 68 9.84 -5.60 -12.13
CA ALA A 68 10.78 -4.48 -12.12
C ALA A 68 10.69 -3.66 -10.83
N VAL A 69 9.47 -3.40 -10.36
CA VAL A 69 9.22 -2.72 -9.06
C VAL A 69 9.79 -3.54 -7.91
N ARG A 70 9.57 -4.86 -7.89
CA ARG A 70 10.10 -5.76 -6.86
C ARG A 70 11.62 -5.80 -6.88
N TRP A 71 12.25 -5.79 -8.04
CA TRP A 71 13.71 -5.75 -8.14
C TRP A 71 14.29 -4.44 -7.60
N ALA A 72 13.64 -3.31 -7.91
CA ALA A 72 14.04 -1.98 -7.46
C ALA A 72 13.87 -1.74 -5.94
N ALA A 73 12.92 -2.44 -5.31
CA ALA A 73 12.67 -2.38 -3.87
C ALA A 73 13.82 -2.96 -3.03
N ALA A 74 13.97 -2.47 -1.80
CA ALA A 74 14.92 -3.00 -0.83
C ALA A 74 14.64 -4.48 -0.55
N PRO A 75 15.67 -5.31 -0.29
CA PRO A 75 15.48 -6.74 -0.03
C PRO A 75 14.40 -7.05 1.02
N ALA A 76 14.39 -6.32 2.14
CA ALA A 76 13.40 -6.45 3.21
C ALA A 76 11.95 -6.10 2.77
N ALA A 77 11.78 -5.29 1.73
CA ALA A 77 10.49 -4.85 1.23
C ALA A 77 9.86 -5.81 0.19
N ARG A 78 10.67 -6.57 -0.55
CA ARG A 78 10.23 -7.34 -1.73
C ARG A 78 9.10 -8.31 -1.45
N ARG A 79 9.05 -8.89 -0.25
CA ARG A 79 8.02 -9.86 0.14
C ARG A 79 6.62 -9.25 0.17
N TYR A 80 6.50 -7.98 0.58
CA TYR A 80 5.21 -7.29 0.76
C TYR A 80 4.59 -6.77 -0.54
N LEU A 81 5.34 -6.86 -1.64
CA LEU A 81 4.82 -6.66 -3.00
C LEU A 81 4.10 -7.94 -3.45
N ALA A 82 3.03 -8.30 -2.75
CA ALA A 82 2.23 -9.50 -2.99
C ALA A 82 0.95 -9.25 -3.80
N GLY A 83 0.77 -8.03 -4.27
CA GLY A 83 -0.34 -7.64 -5.13
C GLY A 83 -0.07 -6.34 -5.88
N TRP A 84 -1.04 -5.92 -6.69
CA TRP A 84 -1.00 -4.72 -7.51
C TRP A 84 -2.40 -4.12 -7.69
N PRO A 85 -2.59 -2.80 -7.50
CA PRO A 85 -3.87 -2.14 -7.71
C PRO A 85 -4.02 -1.61 -9.14
N MET A 86 -5.23 -1.70 -9.64
CA MET A 86 -5.74 -1.06 -10.85
C MET A 86 -6.98 -0.24 -10.47
N ALA A 87 -7.53 0.53 -11.41
CA ALA A 87 -8.64 1.45 -11.09
C ALA A 87 -9.90 0.77 -10.53
N GLY A 88 -10.18 -0.48 -10.92
CA GLY A 88 -11.31 -1.26 -10.42
C GLY A 88 -10.94 -2.72 -10.11
N GLU A 89 -9.65 -3.05 -10.10
CA GLU A 89 -9.19 -4.41 -9.85
C GLU A 89 -8.02 -4.41 -8.87
N ILE A 90 -7.95 -5.43 -8.03
CA ILE A 90 -6.80 -5.71 -7.17
C ILE A 90 -6.33 -7.12 -7.50
N HIS A 91 -5.10 -7.25 -7.97
CA HIS A 91 -4.49 -8.56 -8.18
C HIS A 91 -3.63 -8.90 -6.97
N MET A 92 -3.76 -10.10 -6.43
CA MET A 92 -2.99 -10.53 -5.27
C MET A 92 -2.66 -12.02 -5.34
N LEU A 93 -1.75 -12.47 -4.49
CA LEU A 93 -1.53 -13.90 -4.29
C LEU A 93 -2.51 -14.48 -3.28
N ASN A 94 -2.77 -15.78 -3.39
CA ASN A 94 -3.51 -16.50 -2.37
C ASN A 94 -2.74 -16.67 -1.05
N ASP A 95 -3.47 -17.10 -0.03
CA ASP A 95 -2.95 -17.30 1.32
C ASP A 95 -1.76 -18.27 1.37
N SER A 96 -1.80 -19.36 0.59
CA SER A 96 -0.73 -20.35 0.59
C SER A 96 0.62 -19.74 0.17
N TRP A 97 0.61 -18.79 -0.77
CA TRP A 97 1.82 -18.07 -1.18
C TRP A 97 2.20 -16.94 -0.24
N MET A 98 1.22 -16.29 0.39
CA MET A 98 1.49 -15.31 1.43
C MET A 98 2.19 -15.96 2.63
N GLU A 99 1.74 -17.14 3.06
CA GLU A 99 2.36 -17.94 4.11
C GLU A 99 3.81 -18.30 3.77
N ARG A 100 4.05 -18.85 2.57
CA ARG A 100 5.41 -19.18 2.10
C ARG A 100 6.35 -17.97 2.05
N ARG A 101 5.83 -16.77 1.85
CA ARG A 101 6.61 -15.52 1.76
C ARG A 101 6.85 -14.84 3.11
N SER A 102 6.04 -15.18 4.10
CA SER A 102 6.09 -14.55 5.40
C SER A 102 7.42 -14.82 6.11
N ALA A 103 7.88 -13.83 6.87
CA ALA A 103 9.08 -13.95 7.70
C ALA A 103 8.76 -14.03 9.21
N GLY A 104 7.52 -14.37 9.56
CA GLY A 104 6.98 -14.35 10.92
C GLY A 104 5.52 -13.90 10.95
N GLU A 105 4.92 -13.88 12.13
CA GLU A 105 3.50 -13.60 12.33
C GLU A 105 3.08 -12.20 11.83
N ASP A 106 3.80 -11.15 12.23
CA ASP A 106 3.52 -9.79 11.76
C ASP A 106 3.67 -9.67 10.24
N SER A 107 4.67 -10.34 9.67
CA SER A 107 4.87 -10.38 8.22
C SER A 107 3.72 -11.09 7.52
N LEU A 108 3.18 -12.17 8.09
CA LEU A 108 2.03 -12.88 7.54
C LEU A 108 0.77 -12.02 7.62
N ARG A 109 0.55 -11.33 8.75
CA ARG A 109 -0.57 -10.40 8.92
C ARG A 109 -0.53 -9.25 7.90
N ALA A 110 0.65 -8.66 7.68
CA ALA A 110 0.84 -7.63 6.66
C ALA A 110 0.65 -8.14 5.22
N LEU A 111 1.01 -9.42 4.97
CA LEU A 111 0.80 -10.05 3.66
C LEU A 111 -0.68 -10.34 3.42
N ARG A 112 -1.39 -10.92 4.40
CA ARG A 112 -2.84 -11.13 4.33
C ARG A 112 -3.61 -9.82 4.17
N GLY A 113 -3.12 -8.74 4.79
CA GLY A 113 -3.62 -7.38 4.64
C GLY A 113 -3.30 -6.68 3.30
N THR A 114 -2.84 -7.40 2.28
CA THR A 114 -2.42 -6.79 1.01
C THR A 114 -3.59 -6.17 0.27
N ALA A 115 -4.75 -6.83 0.24
CA ALA A 115 -5.91 -6.33 -0.49
C ALA A 115 -6.39 -4.99 0.09
N GLU A 116 -6.45 -4.87 1.40
CA GLU A 116 -6.85 -3.66 2.12
C GLU A 116 -5.88 -2.50 1.82
N ARG A 117 -4.56 -2.76 1.79
CA ARG A 117 -3.58 -1.73 1.42
C ARG A 117 -3.77 -1.28 -0.02
N MET A 118 -3.95 -2.21 -0.95
CA MET A 118 -4.16 -1.89 -2.37
C MET A 118 -5.49 -1.15 -2.58
N TYR A 119 -6.54 -1.54 -1.86
CA TYR A 119 -7.83 -0.85 -1.88
C TYR A 119 -7.72 0.57 -1.33
N CYS A 120 -6.97 0.77 -0.24
CA CYS A 120 -6.68 2.12 0.25
C CYS A 120 -5.98 2.96 -0.83
N GLN A 121 -5.08 2.40 -1.64
CA GLN A 121 -4.46 3.16 -2.74
C GLN A 121 -5.49 3.60 -3.81
N ILE A 122 -6.49 2.77 -4.10
CA ILE A 122 -7.60 3.12 -4.99
C ILE A 122 -8.41 4.28 -4.40
N VAL A 123 -8.75 4.22 -3.10
CA VAL A 123 -9.45 5.30 -2.38
C VAL A 123 -8.64 6.59 -2.41
N LEU A 124 -7.33 6.54 -2.14
CA LEU A 124 -6.46 7.73 -2.20
C LEU A 124 -6.50 8.39 -3.58
N ALA A 125 -6.57 7.59 -4.64
CA ALA A 125 -6.58 8.10 -5.99
C ALA A 125 -7.94 8.65 -6.44
N ALA A 126 -9.03 8.09 -5.92
CA ALA A 126 -10.37 8.66 -6.09
C ALA A 126 -10.45 10.07 -5.48
N ASN A 127 -9.81 10.26 -4.33
CA ASN A 127 -9.80 11.55 -3.61
C ASN A 127 -8.67 12.51 -4.03
N ASN A 128 -7.75 12.07 -4.89
CA ASN A 128 -6.65 12.89 -5.39
C ASN A 128 -6.34 12.54 -6.86
N PRO A 129 -6.83 13.33 -7.84
CA PRO A 129 -6.76 13.00 -9.25
C PRO A 129 -5.32 13.03 -9.82
N GLU A 130 -4.36 13.56 -9.07
CA GLU A 130 -2.94 13.55 -9.42
C GLU A 130 -2.27 12.21 -9.11
N LEU A 131 -2.90 11.36 -8.29
CA LEU A 131 -2.41 10.03 -7.95
C LEU A 131 -2.87 8.96 -8.99
N PRO A 132 -2.11 7.87 -9.17
CA PRO A 132 -2.53 6.73 -9.98
C PRO A 132 -3.72 6.00 -9.32
N PRO A 133 -4.63 5.43 -10.12
CA PRO A 133 -4.43 4.04 -10.50
C PRO A 133 -4.50 3.86 -12.03
N MET A 134 -4.70 4.94 -12.80
CA MET A 134 -4.58 4.90 -14.25
C MET A 134 -3.11 4.85 -14.65
N TRP A 135 -2.68 3.73 -15.22
CA TRP A 135 -1.28 3.51 -15.58
C TRP A 135 -0.97 4.09 -16.96
N THR A 136 -0.59 5.37 -16.98
CA THR A 136 0.16 5.97 -18.09
C THR A 136 1.62 6.14 -17.67
N PRO A 137 2.59 6.23 -18.60
CA PRO A 137 4.00 6.45 -18.24
C PRO A 137 4.19 7.68 -17.32
N LYS A 138 3.45 8.77 -17.57
CA LYS A 138 3.45 9.97 -16.73
C LYS A 138 2.96 9.68 -15.30
N ARG A 139 1.83 8.98 -15.15
CA ARG A 139 1.28 8.61 -13.83
C ARG A 139 2.17 7.60 -13.09
N PHE A 140 2.87 6.72 -13.80
CA PHE A 140 3.86 5.82 -13.21
C PHE A 140 5.07 6.58 -12.64
N LEU A 141 5.55 7.62 -13.32
CA LEU A 141 6.60 8.49 -12.76
C LEU A 141 6.11 9.25 -11.52
N THR A 142 4.86 9.73 -11.54
CA THR A 142 4.22 10.32 -10.36
C THR A 142 4.16 9.31 -9.21
N TYR A 143 3.71 8.07 -9.47
CA TYR A 143 3.74 6.98 -8.49
C TYR A 143 5.12 6.83 -7.86
N LEU A 144 6.18 6.71 -8.66
CA LEU A 144 7.53 6.53 -8.15
C LEU A 144 8.02 7.70 -7.27
N ARG A 145 7.60 8.93 -7.58
CA ARG A 145 7.94 10.12 -6.78
C ARG A 145 7.23 10.12 -5.43
N TRP A 146 6.00 9.60 -5.39
CA TRP A 146 5.12 9.62 -4.22
C TRP A 146 4.93 8.25 -3.56
N ALA A 147 5.71 7.25 -3.97
CA ALA A 147 5.56 5.87 -3.53
C ALA A 147 5.60 5.76 -2.00
N TRP A 148 6.50 6.50 -1.33
CA TRP A 148 6.58 6.51 0.13
C TRP A 148 5.28 6.98 0.78
N MET A 149 4.62 7.97 0.18
CA MET A 149 3.39 8.55 0.70
C MET A 149 2.22 7.61 0.44
N ILE A 150 2.12 7.05 -0.76
CA ILE A 150 1.05 6.13 -1.16
C ILE A 150 1.13 4.84 -0.32
N GLU A 151 2.30 4.22 -0.24
CA GLU A 151 2.50 2.99 0.55
C GLU A 151 2.36 3.25 2.05
N GLY A 152 2.88 4.39 2.53
CA GLY A 152 2.76 4.78 3.93
C GLY A 152 1.34 5.08 4.37
N ALA A 153 0.59 5.81 3.55
CA ALA A 153 -0.82 6.07 3.78
C ALA A 153 -1.62 4.77 3.78
N ALA A 154 -1.38 3.90 2.80
CA ALA A 154 -2.03 2.60 2.73
C ALA A 154 -1.79 1.77 4.00
N GLN A 155 -0.57 1.79 4.56
CA GLN A 155 -0.28 1.14 5.84
C GLN A 155 -0.98 1.81 7.00
N TYR A 156 -0.97 3.14 7.06
CA TYR A 156 -1.53 3.91 8.16
C TYR A 156 -3.05 3.74 8.25
N PHE A 157 -3.77 4.02 7.16
CA PHE A 157 -5.23 3.98 7.13
C PHE A 157 -5.79 2.56 7.23
N THR A 158 -5.00 1.53 6.94
CA THR A 158 -5.41 0.12 7.16
C THR A 158 -4.96 -0.44 8.51
N GLY A 159 -4.23 0.34 9.32
CA GLY A 159 -3.76 -0.07 10.64
C GLY A 159 -2.59 -1.06 10.61
N GLN A 160 -1.79 -1.06 9.55
CA GLN A 160 -0.72 -2.02 9.31
C GLN A 160 0.69 -1.50 9.59
N THR A 161 0.88 -0.23 9.91
CA THR A 161 2.21 0.39 10.10
C THR A 161 3.11 -0.41 11.05
N SER A 162 2.58 -0.88 12.19
CA SER A 162 3.34 -1.63 13.19
C SER A 162 3.82 -3.00 12.70
N LEU A 163 3.09 -3.62 11.76
CA LEU A 163 3.41 -4.95 11.21
C LEU A 163 4.71 -4.96 10.39
N PHE A 164 5.16 -3.79 9.93
CA PHE A 164 6.40 -3.65 9.16
C PHE A 164 7.63 -3.46 10.05
N ARG A 165 7.49 -3.36 11.38
CA ARG A 165 8.59 -3.06 12.31
C ARG A 165 9.81 -3.98 12.13
N ALA A 166 9.60 -5.30 12.02
CA ALA A 166 10.69 -6.24 11.81
C ALA A 166 11.44 -5.97 10.49
N ALA A 167 10.72 -5.67 9.41
CA ALA A 167 11.31 -5.35 8.12
C ALA A 167 12.05 -4.00 8.12
N VAL A 168 11.55 -3.02 8.86
CA VAL A 168 12.24 -1.74 9.12
C VAL A 168 13.57 -2.01 9.81
N ILE A 169 13.57 -2.78 10.91
CA ILE A 169 14.80 -3.11 11.65
C ILE A 169 15.82 -3.81 10.74
N THR A 170 15.39 -4.81 9.96
CA THR A 170 16.27 -5.48 8.99
C THR A 170 16.85 -4.48 7.98
N ARG A 171 16.02 -3.60 7.41
CA ARG A 171 16.47 -2.60 6.44
C ARG A 171 17.50 -1.63 7.03
N LEU A 172 17.31 -1.21 8.28
CA LEU A 172 18.22 -0.29 8.96
C LEU A 172 19.57 -0.96 9.30
N ARG A 173 19.59 -2.28 9.48
CA ARG A 173 20.82 -3.05 9.74
C ARG A 173 21.62 -3.37 8.48
N GLU A 174 20.94 -3.72 7.39
CA GLU A 174 21.58 -4.32 6.21
C GLU A 174 21.91 -3.34 5.08
N GLY A 175 21.39 -2.12 5.12
CA GLY A 175 21.56 -1.17 4.01
C GLY A 175 22.06 0.20 4.45
N ASP A 176 22.41 1.02 3.46
CA ASP A 176 22.83 2.39 3.70
C ASP A 176 21.75 3.20 4.44
N ARG A 177 22.22 4.26 5.09
CA ARG A 177 21.36 5.22 5.79
C ARG A 177 20.21 5.65 4.87
N PRO A 178 18.94 5.48 5.29
CA PRO A 178 17.81 5.81 4.44
C PRO A 178 17.70 7.33 4.23
N GLN A 179 17.22 7.68 3.05
CA GLN A 179 16.91 9.05 2.64
C GLN A 179 15.57 9.49 3.25
N PHE A 180 15.41 10.80 3.42
CA PHE A 180 14.16 11.40 3.87
C PHE A 180 13.68 12.45 2.85
N PRO A 181 12.41 12.41 2.39
CA PRO A 181 11.46 11.31 2.58
C PRO A 181 11.99 9.97 2.04
N PRO A 182 11.39 8.83 2.46
CA PRO A 182 11.84 7.53 1.99
C PRO A 182 11.90 7.45 0.47
N SER A 183 13.00 6.91 -0.05
CA SER A 183 13.14 6.69 -1.49
C SER A 183 12.13 5.64 -1.98
N ARG A 184 11.88 5.58 -3.30
CA ARG A 184 11.06 4.53 -3.93
C ARG A 184 11.49 3.10 -3.54
N ARG A 185 12.78 2.90 -3.23
CA ARG A 185 13.34 1.60 -2.82
C ARG A 185 12.84 1.18 -1.44
N ASP A 186 12.62 2.16 -0.57
CA ASP A 186 12.26 1.95 0.84
C ASP A 186 10.80 2.31 1.13
N ALA A 187 10.05 2.81 0.14
CA ALA A 187 8.67 3.28 0.26
C ALA A 187 7.74 2.30 1.00
N VAL A 188 7.76 1.02 0.60
CA VAL A 188 6.90 -0.04 1.16
C VAL A 188 7.20 -0.33 2.64
N ILE A 189 8.38 -0.01 3.14
CA ILE A 189 8.77 -0.37 4.52
C ILE A 189 8.91 0.85 5.42
N LEU A 190 9.31 2.00 4.87
CA LEU A 190 9.55 3.23 5.63
C LEU A 190 8.45 4.27 5.43
N GLY A 191 7.55 4.11 4.45
CA GLY A 191 6.45 5.06 4.23
C GLY A 191 5.57 5.22 5.47
N GLY A 192 5.19 4.11 6.11
CA GLY A 192 4.34 4.11 7.28
C GLY A 192 4.95 4.84 8.49
N THR A 193 6.29 4.87 8.61
CA THR A 193 6.95 5.56 9.74
C THR A 193 6.86 7.09 9.62
N VAL A 194 6.67 7.63 8.41
CA VAL A 194 6.41 9.06 8.22
C VAL A 194 5.00 9.41 8.68
N PHE A 195 4.02 8.55 8.42
CA PHE A 195 2.64 8.72 8.88
C PHE A 195 2.52 8.53 10.40
N ASP A 196 3.23 7.55 10.97
CA ASP A 196 3.29 7.37 12.42
C ASP A 196 3.87 8.62 13.12
N LEU A 197 4.96 9.18 12.56
CA LEU A 197 5.52 10.43 13.07
C LEU A 197 4.55 11.61 12.94
N LEU A 198 3.88 11.73 11.80
CA LEU A 198 2.93 12.82 11.54
C LEU A 198 1.71 12.74 12.47
N ASP A 199 1.17 11.54 12.68
CA ASP A 199 0.03 11.33 13.57
C ASP A 199 0.39 11.69 15.01
N ASN A 200 1.57 11.27 15.48
CA ASN A 200 2.05 11.64 16.81
C ASN A 200 2.31 13.15 16.97
N HIS A 201 2.65 13.85 15.88
CA HIS A 201 2.98 15.29 15.90
C HIS A 201 1.74 16.19 15.73
N ALA A 202 0.86 15.88 14.78
CA ALA A 202 -0.25 16.73 14.35
C ALA A 202 -1.59 15.98 14.20
N GLY A 203 -1.63 14.68 14.50
CA GLY A 203 -2.85 13.89 14.54
C GLY A 203 -3.37 13.41 13.18
N PRO A 204 -4.51 12.71 13.18
CA PRO A 204 -4.99 11.96 12.01
C PRO A 204 -5.47 12.87 10.86
N GLN A 205 -5.88 14.10 11.18
CA GLN A 205 -6.28 15.08 10.15
C GLN A 205 -5.09 15.53 9.31
N ALA A 206 -3.91 15.67 9.90
CA ALA A 206 -2.70 16.02 9.16
C ALA A 206 -2.29 14.88 8.21
N CYS A 207 -2.41 13.62 8.64
CA CYS A 207 -2.21 12.43 7.79
C CYS A 207 -3.15 12.43 6.58
N ARG A 208 -4.43 12.78 6.77
CA ARG A 208 -5.40 12.91 5.67
C ARG A 208 -5.05 14.07 4.74
N MET A 209 -4.68 15.22 5.28
CA MET A 209 -4.28 16.38 4.49
C MET A 209 -3.07 16.06 3.60
N LEU A 210 -2.07 15.35 4.13
CA LEU A 210 -0.86 14.99 3.41
C LEU A 210 -1.15 14.25 2.09
N VAL A 211 -2.17 13.39 2.07
CA VAL A 211 -2.54 12.61 0.87
C VAL A 211 -3.56 13.29 -0.03
N SER A 212 -4.32 14.25 0.49
CA SER A 212 -5.43 14.89 -0.22
C SER A 212 -5.00 15.73 -1.43
N ARG A 213 -3.81 16.36 -1.37
CA ARG A 213 -3.30 17.24 -2.43
C ARG A 213 -1.79 17.15 -2.50
N LEU A 214 -1.23 17.17 -3.71
CA LEU A 214 0.22 17.19 -3.88
C LEU A 214 0.70 18.63 -3.96
N HIS A 215 1.64 19.00 -3.09
CA HIS A 215 2.24 20.33 -3.15
C HIS A 215 3.03 20.54 -4.47
N ARG A 216 2.94 21.75 -5.04
CA ARG A 216 3.64 22.11 -6.30
C ARG A 216 5.16 21.98 -6.18
N SER A 217 5.71 22.32 -5.02
CA SER A 217 7.14 22.14 -4.70
C SER A 217 7.55 20.69 -4.44
N GLY A 218 6.65 19.72 -4.65
CA GLY A 218 6.93 18.30 -4.50
C GLY A 218 6.88 17.81 -3.05
N PRO A 219 7.52 16.66 -2.75
CA PRO A 219 7.45 16.01 -1.44
C PRO A 219 7.89 16.89 -0.27
N GLU A 220 8.87 17.77 -0.48
CA GLU A 220 9.37 18.64 0.58
C GLU A 220 8.32 19.64 1.05
N GLY A 221 7.76 20.42 0.13
CA GLY A 221 6.69 21.36 0.48
C GLY A 221 5.44 20.66 1.02
N ASN A 222 5.16 19.42 0.61
CA ASN A 222 4.03 18.65 1.14
C ASN A 222 4.23 18.27 2.61
N LEU A 223 5.46 17.84 2.95
CA LEU A 223 5.83 17.51 4.32
C LEU A 223 5.90 18.75 5.21
N GLU A 224 6.51 19.84 4.74
CA GLU A 224 6.59 21.07 5.53
C GLU A 224 5.22 21.66 5.83
N LEU A 225 4.28 21.56 4.87
CA LEU A 225 2.90 21.96 5.07
C LEU A 225 2.18 21.05 6.09
N ALA A 226 2.31 19.73 5.97
CA ALA A 226 1.62 18.78 6.83
C ALA A 226 2.14 18.80 8.28
N PHE A 227 3.45 18.95 8.47
CA PHE A 227 4.09 19.02 9.79
C PHE A 227 4.13 20.43 10.38
N GLU A 228 3.83 21.46 9.58
CA GLU A 228 4.02 22.87 9.93
C GLU A 228 5.44 23.16 10.44
N ALA A 229 6.44 22.46 9.88
CA ALA A 229 7.81 22.48 10.34
C ALA A 229 8.79 22.43 9.16
N ARG A 230 10.00 22.95 9.36
CA ARG A 230 11.05 22.89 8.33
C ARG A 230 11.53 21.46 8.11
N MET A 231 11.87 21.13 6.86
CA MET A 231 12.33 19.80 6.45
C MET A 231 13.42 19.21 7.35
N LYS A 232 14.43 20.03 7.71
CA LYS A 232 15.54 19.61 8.60
C LYS A 232 15.09 19.20 10.00
N VAL A 233 13.99 19.77 10.51
CA VAL A 233 13.43 19.43 11.82
C VAL A 233 12.67 18.11 11.72
N ILE A 234 11.85 17.95 10.68
CA ILE A 234 11.09 16.73 10.41
C ILE A 234 12.05 15.55 10.23
N GLU A 235 13.06 15.71 9.37
CA GLU A 235 14.06 14.68 9.12
C GLU A 235 14.81 14.28 10.41
N ARG A 236 15.14 15.25 11.27
CA ARG A 236 15.80 14.96 12.55
C ARG A 236 14.90 14.16 13.49
N ALA A 237 13.61 14.47 13.54
CA ALA A 237 12.65 13.75 14.38
C ALA A 237 12.36 12.34 13.85
N TRP A 238 12.40 12.17 12.52
CA TRP A 238 12.21 10.87 11.87
C TRP A 238 13.39 9.91 12.05
N ARG A 239 14.59 10.45 12.33
CA ARG A 239 15.83 9.69 12.47
C ARG A 239 16.05 9.17 13.89
#